data_AF-A0A957KBC6-F1
#
_entry.id   AF-A0A957KBC6-F1
#
_cell.length_a   1.000
_cell.length_b   1.000
_cell.length_c   1.000
_cell.angle_alpha   90.00
_cell.angle_beta   90.00
_cell.angle_gamma   90.00
#
_symmetry.space_group_name_H-M   'P 1'
#
loop_
_entity.id
_entity.type
_entity.pdbx_description
1 polymer ?
#
loop_
_entity_poly.entity_id
_entity_poly.type
_entity_poly.pdbx_seq_one_letter_code
_entity_poly.pdbx_strand_id
1 'polypeptide(L)'
;SATHTVSPAAPTSTQTATPDTLVELSEPWPTAATPSRTPTTTPASTLAPAQEGDALATLMATNGGCALPCWWGVTPGVTGAQAARDLFAAQGIDDWVLSNASPPYATMALGYPRPDSGSFFRDVAVTFWLDDGQVYFIGVDGSLPDDVLRPIAIELWAPYGPAALLNQYGQPIFIELAPINNSSYYRLIFAYDTIGVEIVYVLPFALQADGQARVCLELESVDYIALALYQPDQASQAPIGLLRNRPDTHTSWESATGLSRADLAELLLDNTSAPCLNLP
;
A
#
# COMPACT_ATOMS: atom_id res chain seq x y z
N SER A 1 -52.28 18.67 21.45
CA SER A 1 -52.09 19.22 22.81
C SER A 1 -51.77 18.11 23.78
N ALA A 2 -50.54 18.07 24.27
CA ALA A 2 -50.15 17.60 25.61
C ALA A 2 -48.67 17.94 25.79
N THR A 3 -48.44 19.02 26.53
CA THR A 3 -47.13 19.59 26.87
C THR A 3 -46.58 18.84 28.08
N HIS A 4 -45.35 18.31 28.03
CA HIS A 4 -44.68 17.79 29.22
C HIS A 4 -43.41 18.59 29.54
N THR A 5 -43.40 19.01 30.80
CA THR A 5 -42.57 20.02 31.44
C THR A 5 -41.26 19.42 31.97
N VAL A 6 -40.20 20.22 31.86
CA VAL A 6 -38.82 20.01 32.32
C VAL A 6 -38.71 19.88 33.85
N SER A 7 -37.77 19.08 34.35
CA SER A 7 -37.23 19.23 35.71
C SER A 7 -35.70 19.17 35.70
N PRO A 8 -34.99 20.23 36.10
CA PRO A 8 -33.53 20.27 36.13
C PRO A 8 -32.98 19.77 37.48
N ALA A 9 -31.99 18.88 37.46
CA ALA A 9 -31.25 18.48 38.66
C ALA A 9 -29.95 19.30 38.77
N ALA A 10 -29.76 19.90 39.93
CA ALA A 10 -28.64 20.80 40.26
C ALA A 10 -27.33 20.03 40.55
N PRO A 11 -26.16 20.65 40.32
CA PRO A 11 -24.87 20.05 40.67
C PRO A 11 -24.52 20.25 42.15
N THR A 12 -24.15 19.18 42.83
CA THR A 12 -23.55 19.20 44.17
C THR A 12 -22.05 19.40 44.04
N SER A 13 -21.51 20.55 44.48
CA SER A 13 -20.07 20.73 44.63
C SER A 13 -19.61 20.15 45.97
N THR A 14 -18.58 19.30 45.92
CA THR A 14 -17.88 18.83 47.12
C THR A 14 -16.47 19.39 47.06
N GLN A 15 -16.20 20.37 47.91
CA GLN A 15 -14.84 20.87 48.16
C GLN A 15 -14.15 19.92 49.14
N THR A 16 -13.08 19.28 48.68
CA THR A 16 -12.13 18.58 49.54
C THR A 16 -10.88 19.44 49.65
N ALA A 17 -10.58 19.89 50.86
CA ALA A 17 -9.36 20.60 51.19
C ALA A 17 -8.26 19.63 51.66
N THR A 18 -7.02 20.16 51.64
CA THR A 18 -5.79 19.73 52.36
C THR A 18 -4.98 18.59 51.72
N PRO A 19 -3.63 18.53 51.86
CA PRO A 19 -2.72 19.38 52.65
C PRO A 19 -1.51 19.98 51.89
N ASP A 20 -0.93 21.02 52.51
CA ASP A 20 0.41 21.57 52.24
C ASP A 20 1.47 20.46 52.17
N THR A 21 2.14 20.38 51.03
CA THR A 21 3.31 19.52 50.82
C THR A 21 4.57 20.39 50.93
N LEU A 22 5.41 20.05 51.92
CA LEU A 22 6.72 20.62 52.14
C LEU A 22 7.58 20.53 50.87
N VAL A 23 8.18 21.66 50.50
CA VAL A 23 9.19 21.75 49.45
C VAL A 23 10.50 21.17 49.98
N GLU A 24 10.83 19.96 49.53
CA GLU A 24 12.13 19.35 49.73
C GLU A 24 13.09 19.84 48.63
N LEU A 25 14.19 20.46 49.04
CA LEU A 25 15.21 21.01 48.15
C LEU A 25 16.11 19.86 47.67
N SER A 26 15.76 19.25 46.54
CA SER A 26 16.53 18.18 45.91
C SER A 26 17.84 18.72 45.30
N GLU A 27 18.94 18.08 45.67
CA GLU A 27 20.30 18.30 45.15
C GLU A 27 20.38 18.23 43.61
N PRO A 28 21.31 18.97 42.97
CA PRO A 28 21.55 18.86 41.55
C PRO A 28 22.10 17.46 41.20
N TRP A 29 21.27 16.63 40.60
CA TRP A 29 21.67 15.35 40.02
C TRP A 29 22.76 15.57 38.95
N PRO A 30 23.78 14.70 38.86
CA PRO A 30 24.79 14.79 37.82
C PRO A 30 24.11 14.55 36.47
N THR A 31 24.27 15.50 35.55
CA THR A 31 23.79 15.40 34.17
C THR A 31 24.42 14.17 33.53
N ALA A 32 23.65 13.09 33.40
CA ALA A 32 24.07 11.91 32.66
C ALA A 32 24.31 12.32 31.20
N ALA A 33 25.54 12.13 30.72
CA ALA A 33 25.90 12.42 29.34
C ALA A 33 24.99 11.63 28.40
N THR A 34 24.26 12.32 27.55
CA THR A 34 23.39 11.71 26.54
C THR A 34 24.24 10.79 25.66
N PRO A 35 23.95 9.48 25.58
CA PRO A 35 24.74 8.57 24.76
C PRO A 35 24.67 9.03 23.30
N SER A 36 25.82 9.39 22.75
CA SER A 36 25.97 9.71 21.34
C SER A 36 25.61 8.46 20.53
N ARG A 37 24.52 8.53 19.76
CA ARG A 37 24.07 7.42 18.92
C ARG A 37 25.13 7.16 17.86
N THR A 38 25.86 6.05 18.02
CA THR A 38 26.79 5.56 17.00
C THR A 38 25.99 5.25 15.73
N PRO A 39 26.45 5.64 14.53
CA PRO A 39 25.76 5.26 13.30
C PRO A 39 25.67 3.74 13.24
N THR A 40 24.45 3.22 13.26
CA THR A 40 24.20 1.78 13.12
C THR A 40 24.37 1.47 11.64
N THR A 41 25.45 0.79 11.30
CA THR A 41 25.64 0.26 9.95
C THR A 41 24.58 -0.81 9.71
N THR A 42 23.63 -0.55 8.82
CA THR A 42 22.68 -1.55 8.34
C THR A 42 23.47 -2.73 7.77
N PRO A 43 23.22 -3.98 8.19
CA PRO A 43 23.87 -5.14 7.59
C PRO A 43 23.58 -5.16 6.08
N ALA A 44 24.59 -5.46 5.27
CA ALA A 44 24.35 -5.70 3.85
C ALA A 44 23.50 -6.98 3.71
N SER A 45 22.59 -7.00 2.72
CA SER A 45 21.84 -8.21 2.35
C SER A 45 22.77 -9.41 2.27
N THR A 46 22.38 -10.52 2.88
CA THR A 46 23.18 -11.75 2.91
C THR A 46 23.01 -12.60 1.67
N LEU A 47 21.98 -12.32 0.85
CA LEU A 47 21.70 -13.06 -0.38
C LEU A 47 22.64 -12.60 -1.50
N ALA A 48 23.19 -13.56 -2.24
CA ALA A 48 23.78 -13.27 -3.54
C ALA A 48 22.68 -12.80 -4.50
N PRO A 49 22.98 -11.97 -5.52
CA PRO A 49 21.93 -11.37 -6.34
C PRO A 49 21.00 -12.36 -7.06
N ALA A 50 21.52 -13.52 -7.48
CA ALA A 50 20.67 -14.58 -8.07
C ALA A 50 19.68 -15.17 -7.05
N GLN A 51 20.09 -15.29 -5.79
CA GLN A 51 19.24 -15.82 -4.71
C GLN A 51 18.15 -14.83 -4.32
N GLU A 52 18.40 -13.52 -4.46
CA GLU A 52 17.38 -12.48 -4.26
C GLU A 52 16.25 -12.59 -5.27
N GLY A 53 16.57 -12.81 -6.56
CA GLY A 53 15.58 -13.05 -7.61
C GLY A 53 14.73 -14.30 -7.35
N ASP A 54 15.36 -15.41 -6.94
CA ASP A 54 14.64 -16.65 -6.60
C ASP A 54 13.70 -16.48 -5.39
N ALA A 55 14.17 -15.73 -4.37
CA ALA A 55 13.37 -15.39 -3.20
C ALA A 55 12.17 -14.52 -3.60
N LEU A 56 12.40 -13.48 -4.42
CA LEU A 56 11.34 -12.62 -4.93
C LEU A 56 10.30 -13.41 -5.73
N ALA A 57 10.72 -14.25 -6.68
CA ALA A 57 9.80 -15.06 -7.47
C ALA A 57 8.93 -15.97 -6.58
N THR A 58 9.53 -16.58 -5.56
CA THR A 58 8.82 -17.41 -4.59
C THR A 58 7.80 -16.59 -3.79
N LEU A 59 8.20 -15.42 -3.30
CA LEU A 59 7.34 -14.53 -2.53
C LEU A 59 6.18 -13.97 -3.35
N MET A 60 6.41 -13.61 -4.61
CA MET A 60 5.36 -13.13 -5.53
C MET A 60 4.37 -14.24 -5.87
N ALA A 61 4.85 -15.45 -6.15
CA ALA A 61 4.00 -16.59 -6.52
C ALA A 61 3.16 -17.13 -5.35
N THR A 62 3.70 -17.12 -4.13
CA THR A 62 3.07 -17.73 -2.95
C THR A 62 2.42 -16.72 -2.01
N ASN A 63 2.79 -15.44 -2.13
CA ASN A 63 2.49 -14.39 -1.16
C ASN A 63 2.83 -14.78 0.29
N GLY A 64 3.86 -15.60 0.50
CA GLY A 64 4.20 -16.13 1.83
C GLY A 64 3.14 -17.07 2.42
N GLY A 65 2.27 -17.65 1.58
CA GLY A 65 1.23 -18.59 1.99
C GLY A 65 -0.04 -17.93 2.54
N CYS A 66 -0.26 -16.64 2.29
CA CYS A 66 -1.46 -15.91 2.72
C CYS A 66 -2.18 -15.21 1.54
N ALA A 67 -3.46 -14.89 1.72
CA ALA A 67 -4.23 -14.07 0.78
C ALA A 67 -4.17 -12.59 1.18
N LEU A 68 -4.45 -11.67 0.25
CA LEU A 68 -4.55 -10.25 0.57
C LEU A 68 -5.62 -10.02 1.67
N PRO A 69 -5.41 -9.06 2.60
CA PRO A 69 -4.41 -7.97 2.59
C PRO A 69 -3.05 -8.36 3.20
N CYS A 70 -2.82 -9.64 3.50
CA CYS A 70 -1.49 -10.07 3.92
C CYS A 70 -0.51 -9.99 2.75
N TRP A 71 0.72 -9.53 3.01
CA TRP A 71 1.80 -9.45 2.04
C TRP A 71 3.01 -10.20 2.56
N TRP A 72 3.41 -11.25 1.86
CA TRP A 72 4.60 -12.06 2.19
C TRP A 72 4.59 -12.58 3.64
N GLY A 73 3.42 -12.94 4.16
CA GLY A 73 3.24 -13.39 5.55
C GLY A 73 3.04 -12.28 6.59
N VAL A 74 3.13 -11.00 6.20
CA VAL A 74 2.84 -9.85 7.08
C VAL A 74 1.40 -9.42 6.92
N THR A 75 0.61 -9.46 8.00
CA THR A 75 -0.80 -9.05 8.00
C THR A 75 -0.96 -7.71 8.73
N PRO A 76 -1.51 -6.66 8.08
CA PRO A 76 -1.79 -5.38 8.73
C PRO A 76 -2.65 -5.55 9.99
N GLY A 77 -2.41 -4.79 11.05
CA GLY A 77 -3.12 -4.86 12.34
C GLY A 77 -2.91 -6.14 13.16
N VAL A 78 -2.06 -7.07 12.67
CA VAL A 78 -1.80 -8.36 13.32
C VAL A 78 -0.31 -8.56 13.56
N THR A 79 0.51 -8.43 12.51
CA THR A 79 1.94 -8.72 12.60
C THR A 79 2.71 -7.56 13.25
N GLY A 80 3.45 -7.86 14.33
CA GLY A 80 4.38 -6.91 14.95
C GLY A 80 5.58 -6.61 14.05
N ALA A 81 6.14 -5.40 14.12
CA ALA A 81 7.26 -4.96 13.30
C ALA A 81 8.51 -5.86 13.46
N GLN A 82 8.82 -6.27 14.69
CA GLN A 82 9.93 -7.18 14.94
C GLN A 82 9.67 -8.57 14.34
N ALA A 83 8.44 -9.10 14.46
CA ALA A 83 8.07 -10.37 13.86
C ALA A 83 8.14 -10.31 12.32
N ALA A 84 7.69 -9.22 11.71
CA ALA A 84 7.83 -8.99 10.27
C ALA A 84 9.30 -8.99 9.84
N ARG A 85 10.17 -8.27 10.56
CA ARG A 85 11.61 -8.29 10.30
C ARG A 85 12.20 -9.71 10.42
N ASP A 86 11.83 -10.45 11.45
CA ASP A 86 12.35 -11.81 11.69
C ASP A 86 11.91 -12.78 10.57
N LEU A 87 10.70 -12.62 10.02
CA LEU A 87 10.22 -13.40 8.86
C LEU A 87 11.13 -13.22 7.63
N PHE A 88 11.57 -11.99 7.36
CA PHE A 88 12.45 -11.71 6.22
C PHE A 88 13.91 -12.13 6.50
N ALA A 89 14.40 -11.87 7.71
CA ALA A 89 15.75 -12.27 8.11
C ALA A 89 15.94 -13.81 8.04
N ALA A 90 14.90 -14.58 8.39
CA ALA A 90 14.90 -16.04 8.26
C ALA A 90 15.07 -16.54 6.81
N GLN A 91 14.76 -15.69 5.83
CA GLN A 91 14.91 -15.96 4.39
C GLN A 91 16.20 -15.35 3.81
N GLY A 92 17.07 -14.78 4.66
CA GLY A 92 18.31 -14.09 4.25
C GLY A 92 18.10 -12.64 3.78
N ILE A 93 16.87 -12.13 3.85
CA ILE A 93 16.50 -10.77 3.44
C ILE A 93 16.66 -9.84 4.66
N ASP A 94 17.73 -9.05 4.69
CA ASP A 94 18.03 -8.10 5.78
C ASP A 94 18.06 -6.64 5.27
N ASP A 95 17.11 -6.30 4.39
CA ASP A 95 16.95 -4.94 3.84
C ASP A 95 15.91 -4.11 4.63
N TRP A 96 15.62 -4.49 5.88
CA TRP A 96 14.64 -3.80 6.72
C TRP A 96 15.22 -2.48 7.24
N VAL A 97 14.83 -1.36 6.64
CA VAL A 97 15.29 -0.02 7.01
C VAL A 97 14.21 0.72 7.77
N LEU A 98 14.44 0.97 9.06
CA LEU A 98 13.52 1.73 9.92
C LEU A 98 13.69 3.24 9.72
N SER A 99 12.57 3.93 9.50
CA SER A 99 12.46 5.39 9.48
C SER A 99 11.66 5.88 10.69
N ASN A 100 12.23 6.86 11.42
CA ASN A 100 11.56 7.53 12.54
C ASN A 100 10.75 8.75 12.09
N ALA A 101 10.24 8.74 10.85
CA ALA A 101 9.29 9.75 10.40
C ALA A 101 8.00 9.70 11.24
N SER A 102 7.12 10.68 11.06
CA SER A 102 5.80 10.69 11.70
C SER A 102 4.73 10.58 10.61
N PRO A 103 4.00 9.45 10.51
CA PRO A 103 4.14 8.22 11.31
C PRO A 103 5.42 7.41 11.00
N PRO A 104 5.90 6.56 11.92
CA PRO A 104 7.07 5.74 11.69
C PRO A 104 6.76 4.64 10.66
N TYR A 105 7.77 4.25 9.90
CA TYR A 105 7.63 3.19 8.91
C TYR A 105 8.95 2.45 8.72
N ALA A 106 8.88 1.25 8.15
CA ALA A 106 10.03 0.53 7.65
C ALA A 106 9.91 0.33 6.13
N THR A 107 11.03 0.27 5.44
CA THR A 107 11.08 -0.06 4.02
C THR A 107 11.90 -1.30 3.79
N MET A 108 11.57 -2.06 2.76
CA MET A 108 12.41 -3.11 2.19
C MET A 108 12.21 -3.13 0.68
N ALA A 109 13.19 -3.63 -0.07
CA ALA A 109 13.00 -3.80 -1.50
C ALA A 109 13.74 -5.03 -2.03
N LEU A 110 13.10 -5.75 -2.95
CA LEU A 110 13.63 -6.95 -3.60
C LEU A 110 13.65 -6.75 -5.11
N GLY A 111 14.67 -7.27 -5.77
CA GLY A 111 14.75 -7.22 -7.23
C GLY A 111 15.79 -8.15 -7.82
N TYR A 112 15.73 -8.27 -9.14
CA TYR A 112 16.74 -8.92 -9.94
C TYR A 112 17.95 -7.99 -10.09
N PRO A 113 19.18 -8.53 -10.07
CA PRO A 113 20.38 -7.76 -10.33
C PRO A 113 20.31 -7.08 -11.70
N ARG A 114 20.57 -5.77 -11.74
CA ARG A 114 20.72 -5.01 -12.98
C ARG A 114 22.19 -4.64 -13.19
N PRO A 115 22.78 -4.91 -14.37
CA PRO A 115 24.18 -4.61 -14.64
C PRO A 115 24.53 -3.11 -14.61
N ASP A 116 23.55 -2.26 -14.87
CA ASP A 116 23.68 -0.83 -15.18
C ASP A 116 23.00 0.08 -14.15
N SER A 117 22.15 -0.47 -13.30
CA SER A 117 21.41 0.28 -12.31
C SER A 117 22.21 0.30 -11.01
N GLY A 118 22.60 1.49 -10.54
CA GLY A 118 22.99 1.65 -9.13
C GLY A 118 21.90 1.08 -8.22
N SER A 119 22.22 0.78 -6.96
CA SER A 119 21.47 -0.04 -5.99
C SER A 119 20.00 0.33 -5.68
N PHE A 120 19.31 1.12 -6.51
CA PHE A 120 18.01 1.75 -6.25
C PHE A 120 16.87 1.33 -7.18
N PHE A 121 17.10 0.58 -8.28
CA PHE A 121 16.00 0.05 -9.08
C PHE A 121 15.67 -1.37 -8.63
N ARG A 122 14.74 -1.48 -7.69
CA ARG A 122 14.19 -2.75 -7.21
C ARG A 122 12.86 -3.01 -7.90
N ASP A 123 12.54 -4.27 -8.15
CA ASP A 123 11.33 -4.63 -8.90
C ASP A 123 10.09 -4.57 -8.01
N VAL A 124 10.27 -4.78 -6.70
CA VAL A 124 9.23 -4.61 -5.68
C VAL A 124 9.81 -3.85 -4.50
N ALA A 125 9.24 -2.69 -4.19
CA ALA A 125 9.50 -1.95 -2.95
C ALA A 125 8.29 -2.07 -2.02
N VAL A 126 8.55 -2.26 -0.73
CA VAL A 126 7.50 -2.41 0.28
C VAL A 126 7.76 -1.42 1.42
N THR A 127 6.71 -0.71 1.82
CA THR A 127 6.70 0.17 2.97
C THR A 127 5.70 -0.35 4.01
N PHE A 128 6.16 -0.57 5.24
CA PHE A 128 5.35 -0.99 6.38
C PHE A 128 5.19 0.20 7.33
N TRP A 129 4.00 0.76 7.42
CA TRP A 129 3.72 1.81 8.41
C TRP A 129 3.40 1.19 9.76
N LEU A 130 3.94 1.81 10.79
CA LEU A 130 3.97 1.27 12.14
C LEU A 130 3.17 2.14 13.10
N ASP A 131 2.41 1.49 13.98
CA ASP A 131 1.76 2.11 15.13
C ASP A 131 1.96 1.19 16.34
N ASP A 132 2.48 1.74 17.44
CA ASP A 132 2.86 1.01 18.66
C ASP A 132 3.65 -0.30 18.40
N GLY A 133 4.56 -0.27 17.42
CA GLY A 133 5.37 -1.43 17.05
C GLY A 133 4.63 -2.52 16.26
N GLN A 134 3.40 -2.26 15.83
CA GLN A 134 2.60 -3.12 14.95
C GLN A 134 2.55 -2.55 13.53
N VAL A 135 2.59 -3.42 12.51
CA VAL A 135 2.34 -3.02 11.12
C VAL A 135 0.85 -2.79 10.96
N TYR A 136 0.40 -1.56 10.67
CA TYR A 136 -1.04 -1.26 10.46
C TYR A 136 -1.41 -1.02 8.99
N PHE A 137 -0.43 -0.71 8.15
CA PHE A 137 -0.63 -0.47 6.73
C PHE A 137 0.62 -0.90 5.95
N ILE A 138 0.40 -1.50 4.78
CA ILE A 138 1.46 -1.93 3.87
C ILE A 138 1.22 -1.28 2.51
N GLY A 139 2.24 -0.60 2.00
CA GLY A 139 2.29 -0.09 0.64
C GLY A 139 3.29 -0.92 -0.15
N VAL A 140 2.90 -1.36 -1.34
CA VAL A 140 3.74 -2.13 -2.24
C VAL A 140 3.80 -1.39 -3.55
N ASP A 141 5.00 -1.17 -4.07
CA ASP A 141 5.23 -0.47 -5.33
C ASP A 141 6.03 -1.37 -6.28
N GLY A 142 5.55 -1.49 -7.50
CA GLY A 142 6.18 -2.22 -8.59
C GLY A 142 6.27 -1.35 -9.83
N SER A 143 7.48 -1.15 -10.32
CA SER A 143 7.66 -0.63 -11.68
C SER A 143 7.77 -1.82 -12.62
N LEU A 144 7.15 -1.73 -13.79
CA LEU A 144 7.37 -2.67 -14.89
C LEU A 144 8.40 -2.01 -15.83
N PRO A 145 9.71 -2.18 -15.56
CA PRO A 145 10.79 -1.46 -16.22
C PRO A 145 10.85 -1.75 -17.74
N ASP A 146 11.77 -1.06 -18.40
CA ASP A 146 12.29 -1.29 -19.77
C ASP A 146 12.09 -2.70 -20.35
N ASP A 147 11.88 -2.74 -21.67
CA ASP A 147 11.69 -3.90 -22.55
C ASP A 147 12.42 -5.19 -22.16
N VAL A 148 13.65 -5.12 -21.63
CA VAL A 148 14.46 -6.29 -21.27
C VAL A 148 13.88 -7.06 -20.08
N LEU A 149 13.45 -6.37 -19.03
CA LEU A 149 12.95 -7.00 -17.80
C LEU A 149 11.43 -7.06 -17.75
N ARG A 150 10.74 -6.37 -18.66
CA ARG A 150 9.28 -6.39 -18.76
C ARG A 150 8.67 -7.80 -18.75
N PRO A 151 9.18 -8.81 -19.51
CA PRO A 151 8.61 -10.16 -19.46
C PRO A 151 8.67 -10.80 -18.06
N ILE A 152 9.79 -10.64 -17.35
CA ILE A 152 9.95 -11.15 -15.98
C ILE A 152 9.00 -10.41 -15.04
N ALA A 153 8.92 -9.10 -15.18
CA ALA A 153 8.07 -8.29 -14.33
C ALA A 153 6.58 -8.62 -14.53
N ILE A 154 6.12 -8.86 -15.77
CA ILE A 154 4.77 -9.36 -16.07
C ILE A 154 4.53 -10.70 -15.38
N GLU A 155 5.47 -11.64 -15.44
CA GLU A 155 5.34 -12.95 -14.78
C GLU A 155 5.21 -12.81 -13.25
N LEU A 156 6.06 -11.98 -12.63
CA LEU A 156 6.01 -11.74 -11.18
C LEU A 156 4.68 -11.10 -10.75
N TRP A 157 4.18 -10.14 -11.52
CA TRP A 157 2.98 -9.37 -11.18
C TRP A 157 1.68 -10.01 -11.68
N ALA A 158 1.75 -11.10 -12.45
CA ALA A 158 0.59 -11.79 -13.01
C ALA A 158 -0.50 -12.13 -11.97
N PRO A 159 -0.18 -12.60 -10.74
CA PRO A 159 -1.20 -12.86 -9.71
C PRO A 159 -1.98 -11.63 -9.26
N TYR A 160 -1.42 -10.43 -9.49
CA TYR A 160 -1.98 -9.14 -9.08
C TYR A 160 -2.46 -8.31 -10.28
N GLY A 161 -2.48 -8.89 -11.49
CA GLY A 161 -3.04 -8.24 -12.68
C GLY A 161 -4.56 -8.05 -12.59
N PRO A 162 -5.14 -7.12 -13.36
CA PRO A 162 -6.57 -6.78 -13.26
C PRO A 162 -7.50 -8.00 -13.38
N ALA A 163 -7.28 -8.86 -14.39
CA ALA A 163 -8.07 -10.07 -14.61
C ALA A 163 -7.89 -11.12 -13.49
N ALA A 164 -6.67 -11.27 -12.97
CA ALA A 164 -6.37 -12.20 -11.89
C ALA A 164 -7.10 -11.82 -10.59
N LEU A 165 -7.10 -10.53 -10.24
CA LEU A 165 -7.83 -10.04 -9.08
C LEU A 165 -9.34 -10.21 -9.21
N LEU A 166 -9.92 -9.94 -10.40
CA LEU A 166 -11.34 -10.15 -10.61
C LEU A 166 -11.73 -11.63 -10.46
N ASN A 167 -10.91 -12.55 -10.96
CA ASN A 167 -11.12 -13.99 -10.78
C ASN A 167 -11.02 -14.42 -9.31
N GLN A 168 -10.08 -13.83 -8.56
CA GLN A 168 -9.82 -14.25 -7.18
C GLN A 168 -10.78 -13.63 -6.16
N TYR A 169 -11.08 -12.33 -6.30
CA TYR A 169 -11.80 -11.54 -5.30
C TYR A 169 -13.17 -11.05 -5.78
N GLY A 170 -13.54 -11.30 -7.03
CA GLY A 170 -14.79 -10.83 -7.63
C GLY A 170 -14.72 -9.37 -8.05
N GLN A 171 -15.88 -8.70 -8.14
CA GLN A 171 -15.92 -7.29 -8.55
C GLN A 171 -15.52 -6.36 -7.39
N PRO A 172 -14.64 -5.38 -7.62
CA PRO A 172 -14.33 -4.35 -6.63
C PRO A 172 -15.54 -3.45 -6.36
N ILE A 173 -15.57 -2.88 -5.16
CA ILE A 173 -16.67 -2.01 -4.70
C ILE A 173 -16.59 -0.66 -5.41
N PHE A 174 -15.37 -0.13 -5.54
CA PHE A 174 -15.09 1.10 -6.27
C PHE A 174 -14.09 0.84 -7.38
N ILE A 175 -14.32 1.51 -8.51
CA ILE A 175 -13.42 1.51 -9.65
C ILE A 175 -13.25 2.94 -10.12
N GLU A 176 -12.01 3.42 -10.16
CA GLU A 176 -11.67 4.73 -10.73
C GLU A 176 -10.89 4.53 -12.02
N LEU A 177 -11.25 5.26 -13.07
CA LEU A 177 -10.42 5.45 -14.25
C LEU A 177 -10.30 6.95 -14.50
N ALA A 178 -9.08 7.48 -14.36
CA ALA A 178 -8.86 8.91 -14.47
C ALA A 178 -7.51 9.22 -15.15
N PRO A 179 -7.42 10.30 -15.95
CA PRO A 179 -6.14 10.76 -16.47
C PRO A 179 -5.26 11.25 -15.32
N ILE A 180 -3.96 10.99 -15.42
CA ILE A 180 -2.97 11.57 -14.51
C ILE A 180 -2.57 12.94 -15.09
N ASN A 181 -2.83 14.00 -14.33
CA ASN A 181 -2.61 15.39 -14.76
C ASN A 181 -1.20 15.62 -15.31
N ASN A 182 -1.12 16.32 -16.45
CA ASN A 182 0.12 16.66 -17.15
C ASN A 182 0.99 15.45 -17.52
N SER A 183 0.37 14.30 -17.83
CA SER A 183 1.09 13.09 -18.20
C SER A 183 0.41 12.35 -19.37
N SER A 184 1.12 11.39 -19.96
CA SER A 184 0.61 10.47 -20.99
C SER A 184 0.02 9.18 -20.38
N TYR A 185 -0.54 9.29 -19.16
CA TYR A 185 -0.99 8.15 -18.38
C TYR A 185 -2.42 8.30 -17.89
N TYR A 186 -3.10 7.18 -17.81
CA TYR A 186 -4.28 6.98 -16.98
C TYR A 186 -3.89 6.22 -15.71
N ARG A 187 -4.68 6.40 -14.65
CA ARG A 187 -4.71 5.44 -13.55
C ARG A 187 -6.02 4.69 -13.54
N LEU A 188 -5.92 3.38 -13.33
CA LEU A 188 -7.02 2.49 -13.01
C LEU A 188 -6.86 2.06 -11.55
N ILE A 189 -7.91 2.20 -10.74
CA ILE A 189 -7.88 1.78 -9.33
C ILE A 189 -9.00 0.78 -9.08
N PHE A 190 -8.65 -0.34 -8.44
CA PHE A 190 -9.60 -1.30 -7.87
C PHE A 190 -9.57 -1.22 -6.35
N ALA A 191 -10.71 -0.95 -5.72
CA ALA A 191 -10.83 -0.96 -4.26
C ALA A 191 -11.76 -2.11 -3.79
N TYR A 192 -11.16 -3.05 -3.06
CA TYR A 192 -11.83 -4.17 -2.39
C TYR A 192 -11.92 -3.88 -0.89
N ASP A 193 -12.67 -2.83 -0.53
CA ASP A 193 -12.75 -2.31 0.84
C ASP A 193 -13.10 -3.36 1.90
N THR A 194 -13.90 -4.37 1.55
CA THR A 194 -14.29 -5.45 2.46
C THR A 194 -13.13 -6.31 2.95
N ILE A 195 -12.04 -6.36 2.19
CA ILE A 195 -10.80 -7.07 2.55
C ILE A 195 -9.62 -6.12 2.77
N GLY A 196 -9.83 -4.80 2.68
CA GLY A 196 -8.81 -3.81 2.98
C GLY A 196 -7.69 -3.76 1.94
N VAL A 197 -8.06 -3.79 0.66
CA VAL A 197 -7.13 -3.78 -0.46
C VAL A 197 -7.53 -2.69 -1.45
N GLU A 198 -6.57 -1.85 -1.84
CA GLU A 198 -6.68 -0.96 -3.00
C GLU A 198 -5.47 -1.17 -3.91
N ILE A 199 -5.71 -1.29 -5.21
CA ILE A 199 -4.66 -1.57 -6.20
C ILE A 199 -4.75 -0.55 -7.31
N VAL A 200 -3.62 0.07 -7.62
CA VAL A 200 -3.46 1.13 -8.61
C VAL A 200 -2.63 0.61 -9.75
N TYR A 201 -3.11 0.81 -10.98
CA TYR A 201 -2.38 0.57 -12.21
C TYR A 201 -2.19 1.88 -12.94
N VAL A 202 -0.96 2.17 -13.36
CA VAL A 202 -0.63 3.31 -14.22
C VAL A 202 -0.44 2.79 -15.63
N LEU A 203 -1.28 3.30 -16.54
CA LEU A 203 -1.46 2.78 -17.89
C LEU A 203 -1.09 3.89 -18.89
N PRO A 204 -0.14 3.66 -19.81
CA PRO A 204 0.09 4.57 -20.91
C PRO A 204 -1.14 4.57 -21.84
N PHE A 205 -1.29 5.65 -22.61
CA PHE A 205 -2.31 5.70 -23.65
C PHE A 205 -1.73 6.11 -25.00
N ALA A 206 -2.37 5.67 -26.07
CA ALA A 206 -2.04 6.04 -27.44
C ALA A 206 -3.12 6.95 -28.03
N LEU A 207 -2.76 8.17 -28.43
CA LEU A 207 -3.68 9.05 -29.15
C LEU A 207 -4.04 8.46 -30.51
N GLN A 208 -5.34 8.37 -30.78
CA GLN A 208 -5.90 7.96 -32.05
C GLN A 208 -6.05 9.17 -32.99
N ALA A 209 -6.29 8.91 -34.28
CA ALA A 209 -6.39 9.95 -35.30
C ALA A 209 -7.56 10.93 -35.09
N ASP A 210 -8.60 10.51 -34.36
CA ASP A 210 -9.76 11.31 -33.98
C ASP A 210 -9.57 12.08 -32.66
N GLY A 211 -8.39 11.97 -32.04
CA GLY A 211 -8.04 12.60 -30.77
C GLY A 211 -8.38 11.76 -29.53
N GLN A 212 -9.03 10.60 -29.68
CA GLN A 212 -9.35 9.74 -28.55
C GLN A 212 -8.09 9.08 -27.97
N ALA A 213 -8.07 8.89 -26.65
CA ALA A 213 -7.02 8.15 -25.96
C ALA A 213 -7.36 6.66 -25.93
N ARG A 214 -6.56 5.82 -26.60
CA ARG A 214 -6.68 4.37 -26.48
C ARG A 214 -5.88 3.87 -25.28
N VAL A 215 -6.56 3.24 -24.31
CA VAL A 215 -5.98 2.67 -23.09
C VAL A 215 -6.23 1.17 -23.08
N CYS A 216 -5.21 0.36 -22.80
CA CYS A 216 -5.34 -1.09 -22.67
C CYS A 216 -5.15 -1.50 -21.20
N LEU A 217 -5.99 -2.40 -20.71
CA LEU A 217 -6.12 -2.72 -19.28
C LEU A 217 -5.43 -4.05 -18.89
N GLU A 218 -4.72 -4.67 -19.83
CA GLU A 218 -3.94 -5.88 -19.57
C GLU A 218 -2.63 -5.56 -18.84
N LEU A 219 -2.09 -6.53 -18.10
CA LEU A 219 -0.90 -6.30 -17.27
C LEU A 219 0.32 -5.91 -18.10
N GLU A 220 0.41 -6.42 -19.33
CA GLU A 220 1.44 -6.13 -20.33
C GLU A 220 1.48 -4.64 -20.71
N SER A 221 0.35 -3.94 -20.56
CA SER A 221 0.21 -2.52 -20.79
C SER A 221 0.47 -1.68 -19.54
N VAL A 222 0.62 -2.26 -18.35
CA VAL A 222 0.89 -1.51 -17.12
C VAL A 222 2.36 -1.07 -17.09
N ASP A 223 2.62 0.18 -16.68
CA ASP A 223 3.99 0.68 -16.44
C ASP A 223 4.35 0.70 -14.96
N TYR A 224 3.33 0.82 -14.10
CA TYR A 224 3.48 0.82 -12.65
C TYR A 224 2.24 0.25 -11.96
N ILE A 225 2.49 -0.56 -10.95
CA ILE A 225 1.48 -1.13 -10.06
C ILE A 225 1.78 -0.72 -8.62
N ALA A 226 0.76 -0.35 -7.86
CA ALA A 226 0.88 -0.16 -6.43
C ALA A 226 -0.28 -0.82 -5.69
N LEU A 227 0.00 -1.35 -4.50
CA LEU A 227 -0.98 -1.91 -3.60
C LEU A 227 -0.97 -1.15 -2.28
N ALA A 228 -2.16 -0.94 -1.74
CA ALA A 228 -2.41 -0.40 -0.42
C ALA A 228 -3.21 -1.46 0.37
N LEU A 229 -2.58 -1.98 1.42
CA LEU A 229 -3.09 -3.12 2.19
C LEU A 229 -3.27 -2.70 3.65
N TYR A 230 -4.46 -2.92 4.19
CA TYR A 230 -4.86 -2.38 5.48
C TYR A 230 -5.97 -3.24 6.12
N GLN A 231 -6.26 -3.02 7.40
CA GLN A 231 -7.46 -3.58 8.01
C GLN A 231 -8.69 -2.72 7.65
N PRO A 232 -9.81 -3.30 7.18
CA PRO A 232 -10.98 -2.53 6.71
C PRO A 232 -11.51 -1.46 7.67
N ASP A 233 -11.42 -1.71 8.97
CA ASP A 233 -11.84 -0.80 10.05
C ASP A 233 -10.80 0.29 10.40
N GLN A 234 -9.55 0.13 9.92
CA GLN A 234 -8.46 1.09 10.08
C GLN A 234 -8.23 1.99 8.87
N ALA A 235 -9.07 1.91 7.83
CA ALA A 235 -8.85 2.63 6.56
C ALA A 235 -8.76 4.17 6.70
N SER A 236 -9.37 4.76 7.74
CA SER A 236 -9.26 6.20 8.01
C SER A 236 -7.89 6.61 8.54
N GLN A 237 -7.05 5.65 8.96
CA GLN A 237 -5.70 5.86 9.45
C GLN A 237 -4.65 5.70 8.35
N ALA A 238 -5.06 5.34 7.13
CA ALA A 238 -4.15 5.13 6.02
C ALA A 238 -3.27 6.38 5.80
N PRO A 239 -1.95 6.22 5.64
CA PRO A 239 -1.02 7.32 5.43
C PRO A 239 -1.15 7.95 4.03
N ILE A 240 -2.00 7.37 3.17
CA ILE A 240 -2.28 7.82 1.81
C ILE A 240 -3.79 7.96 1.59
N GLY A 241 -4.18 8.75 0.59
CA GLY A 241 -5.58 8.97 0.24
C GLY A 241 -6.21 7.80 -0.51
N LEU A 242 -6.81 6.86 0.23
CA LEU A 242 -7.61 5.76 -0.32
C LEU A 242 -8.85 6.27 -1.06
N LEU A 243 -9.28 5.54 -2.09
CA LEU A 243 -10.41 5.87 -2.94
C LEU A 243 -11.71 6.09 -2.14
N ARG A 244 -11.97 5.21 -1.16
CA ARG A 244 -13.13 5.31 -0.26
C ARG A 244 -13.18 6.60 0.57
N ASN A 245 -12.03 7.23 0.79
CA ASN A 245 -11.90 8.46 1.57
C ASN A 245 -12.00 9.72 0.71
N ARG A 246 -12.19 9.57 -0.61
CA ARG A 246 -12.27 10.68 -1.57
C ARG A 246 -13.49 10.61 -2.52
N PRO A 247 -14.72 10.45 -1.98
CA PRO A 247 -15.91 10.27 -2.80
C PRO A 247 -16.18 11.45 -3.75
N ASP A 248 -15.76 12.67 -3.41
CA ASP A 248 -16.10 13.86 -4.20
C ASP A 248 -15.11 14.15 -5.34
N THR A 249 -13.96 13.47 -5.38
CA THR A 249 -12.89 13.76 -6.36
C THR A 249 -12.55 12.58 -7.27
N HIS A 250 -13.21 11.43 -7.08
CA HIS A 250 -13.02 10.25 -7.91
C HIS A 250 -13.87 10.31 -9.19
N THR A 251 -13.27 9.93 -10.31
CA THR A 251 -14.01 9.67 -11.57
C THR A 251 -14.32 8.19 -11.63
N SER A 252 -15.56 7.80 -11.33
CA SER A 252 -15.95 6.39 -11.38
C SER A 252 -15.77 5.81 -12.79
N TRP A 253 -15.50 4.52 -12.86
CA TRP A 253 -15.43 3.77 -14.12
C TRP A 253 -16.63 4.02 -15.02
N GLU A 254 -17.85 3.94 -14.47
CA GLU A 254 -19.09 4.13 -15.22
C GLU A 254 -19.18 5.56 -15.78
N SER A 255 -18.73 6.55 -15.03
CA SER A 255 -18.72 7.94 -15.50
C SER A 255 -17.63 8.18 -16.56
N ALA A 256 -16.47 7.52 -16.44
CA ALA A 256 -15.35 7.70 -17.36
C ALA A 256 -15.59 7.01 -18.72
N THR A 257 -16.27 5.86 -18.71
CA THR A 257 -16.36 4.97 -19.87
C THR A 257 -17.78 4.81 -20.42
N GLY A 258 -18.81 5.11 -19.62
CA GLY A 258 -20.20 4.76 -19.92
C GLY A 258 -20.50 3.25 -19.81
N LEU A 259 -19.53 2.42 -19.42
CA LEU A 259 -19.67 0.98 -19.25
C LEU A 259 -19.96 0.62 -17.81
N SER A 260 -20.68 -0.47 -17.57
CA SER A 260 -20.90 -0.99 -16.22
C SER A 260 -19.68 -1.74 -15.67
N ARG A 261 -19.67 -2.01 -14.36
CA ARG A 261 -18.68 -2.90 -13.74
C ARG A 261 -18.74 -4.34 -14.25
N ALA A 262 -19.91 -4.79 -14.69
CA ALA A 262 -20.06 -6.11 -15.32
C ALA A 262 -19.39 -6.13 -16.71
N ASP A 263 -19.57 -5.06 -17.49
CA ASP A 263 -18.92 -4.93 -18.80
C ASP A 263 -17.39 -4.87 -18.66
N LEU A 264 -16.87 -4.20 -17.62
CA LEU A 264 -15.44 -4.24 -17.30
C LEU A 264 -14.96 -5.67 -17.02
N ALA A 265 -15.72 -6.43 -16.22
CA ALA A 265 -15.35 -7.80 -15.89
C ALA A 265 -15.37 -8.69 -17.14
N GLU A 266 -16.37 -8.56 -18.00
CA GLU A 266 -16.42 -9.26 -19.28
C GLU A 266 -15.21 -8.87 -20.16
N LEU A 267 -14.92 -7.57 -20.28
CA LEU A 267 -13.79 -7.06 -21.04
C LEU A 267 -12.45 -7.63 -20.54
N LEU A 268 -12.21 -7.65 -19.23
CA LEU A 268 -10.95 -8.13 -18.64
C LEU A 268 -10.81 -9.65 -18.63
N LEU A 269 -11.92 -10.39 -18.62
CA LEU A 269 -11.91 -11.86 -18.59
C LEU A 269 -11.99 -12.46 -19.99
N ASP A 270 -12.29 -11.66 -21.02
CA ASP A 270 -12.25 -12.06 -22.42
C ASP A 270 -10.80 -12.15 -22.93
N ASN A 271 -10.32 -13.38 -23.08
CA ASN A 271 -8.97 -13.64 -23.61
C ASN A 271 -8.90 -13.65 -25.15
N THR A 272 -9.98 -13.26 -25.85
CA THR A 272 -9.99 -13.26 -27.32
C THR A 272 -9.42 -11.97 -27.93
N SER A 273 -9.35 -10.89 -27.15
CA SER A 273 -8.80 -9.61 -27.59
C SER A 273 -8.16 -8.84 -26.43
N ALA A 274 -7.23 -7.94 -26.74
CA ALA A 274 -6.65 -7.06 -25.74
C ALA A 274 -7.75 -6.15 -25.16
N PRO A 275 -7.90 -6.05 -23.83
CA PRO A 275 -8.96 -5.30 -23.16
C PRO A 275 -8.70 -3.79 -23.26
N CYS A 276 -8.90 -3.22 -24.45
CA CYS A 276 -8.62 -1.82 -24.74
C CYS A 276 -9.91 -1.01 -24.96
N LEU A 277 -9.88 0.25 -24.53
CA LEU A 277 -10.97 1.21 -24.68
C LEU A 277 -10.46 2.49 -25.33
N ASN A 278 -11.34 3.18 -26.06
CA ASN A 278 -11.10 4.54 -26.51
C ASN A 278 -11.85 5.50 -25.58
N LEU A 279 -11.09 6.41 -24.97
CA LEU A 279 -11.59 7.43 -24.07
C LEU A 279 -11.59 8.79 -24.78
N PRO A 280 -12.55 9.67 -24.47
CA PRO A 280 -12.61 11.02 -25.04
C PRO A 280 -11.43 11.91 -24.64
#